data_AF-A0A957UEN0-F1
#
_entry.id   AF-A0A957UEN0-F1
#
_cell.length_a   1.000
_cell.length_b   1.000
_cell.length_c   1.000
_cell.angle_alpha   90.00
_cell.angle_beta   90.00
_cell.angle_gamma   90.00
#
_symmetry.space_group_name_H-M   'P 1'
#
loop_
_entity.id
_entity.type
_entity.pdbx_description
1 polymer ?
#
loop_
_entity_poly.entity_id
_entity_poly.type
_entity_poly.pdbx_seq_one_letter_code
_entity_poly.pdbx_strand_id
1 'polypeptide(L)'
;MSERKNKAQDNSKSAETQRELTRKEERLHQRDRERHRKLYMFVGAALGAALLFVLIGVIYQFMILPSQQVAKVGDVTIAANQFWKRVKLDQNQLRNDLVRYQQLEQQFGGQGFFTSQISQIQSTLSSPFLLGQQTLNSMLDDLIVEREAAARNITVSDEEVEQELRNQIANGFGLVTEPQATATVQAGADAT
;
A
#
# COMPACT_ATOMS: atom_id res chain seq x y z
N MET A 1 -47.08 50.10 19.09
CA MET A 1 -47.17 50.58 20.48
C MET A 1 -48.48 50.09 21.05
N SER A 2 -48.45 49.44 22.22
CA SER A 2 -49.57 49.28 23.16
C SER A 2 -50.72 48.37 22.67
N GLU A 3 -51.22 47.34 23.35
CA GLU A 3 -51.25 47.02 24.77
C GLU A 3 -51.20 45.51 25.01
N ARG A 4 -50.70 45.16 26.19
CA ARG A 4 -50.60 43.82 26.75
C ARG A 4 -51.89 43.44 27.48
N LYS A 5 -51.92 42.18 27.95
CA LYS A 5 -52.68 41.63 29.10
C LYS A 5 -54.09 41.16 28.75
N ASN A 6 -54.62 40.07 29.30
CA ASN A 6 -54.14 39.07 30.24
C ASN A 6 -55.31 38.06 30.27
N LYS A 7 -55.13 36.84 29.78
CA LYS A 7 -56.17 35.82 29.82
C LYS A 7 -56.22 35.31 31.27
N ALA A 8 -57.34 35.63 31.91
CA ALA A 8 -57.65 35.28 33.28
C ALA A 8 -57.55 33.77 33.53
N GLN A 9 -57.05 33.47 34.73
CA GLN A 9 -57.01 32.18 35.40
C GLN A 9 -58.38 31.51 35.42
N ASP A 10 -58.39 30.21 35.14
CA ASP A 10 -59.31 29.31 35.83
C ASP A 10 -58.52 28.53 36.89
N ASN A 11 -59.00 28.64 38.12
CA ASN A 11 -58.45 28.05 39.32
C ASN A 11 -59.01 26.63 39.47
N SER A 12 -58.15 25.62 39.38
CA SER A 12 -58.35 24.42 40.19
C SER A 12 -57.03 23.98 40.81
N LYS A 13 -56.82 24.47 42.04
CA LYS A 13 -56.08 23.77 43.07
C LYS A 13 -56.62 22.33 43.17
N SER A 14 -55.83 21.37 42.74
CA SER A 14 -55.78 20.01 43.29
C SER A 14 -54.30 19.66 43.30
N ALA A 15 -53.60 20.09 44.34
CA ALA A 15 -53.31 19.22 45.48
C ALA A 15 -52.39 18.07 45.07
N GLU A 16 -51.17 18.16 45.58
CA GLU A 16 -50.17 17.11 45.67
C GLU A 16 -50.74 15.71 45.53
N THR A 17 -50.18 14.96 44.60
CA THR A 17 -49.62 13.68 45.01
C THR A 17 -48.34 13.50 44.21
N GLN A 18 -47.22 13.96 44.78
CA GLN A 18 -46.00 13.16 44.65
C GLN A 18 -46.42 11.76 45.07
N ARG A 19 -46.69 10.91 44.09
CA ARG A 19 -47.00 9.51 44.35
C ARG A 19 -45.70 8.93 44.87
N GLU A 20 -45.56 8.92 46.20
CA GLU A 20 -44.47 8.23 46.86
C GLU A 20 -44.49 6.81 46.30
N LEU A 21 -43.43 6.48 45.57
CA LEU A 21 -43.22 5.14 45.05
C LEU A 21 -43.34 4.19 46.22
N THR A 22 -44.21 3.20 46.09
CA THR A 22 -44.37 2.19 47.13
C THR A 22 -42.98 1.57 47.38
N ARG A 23 -42.57 1.40 48.64
CA ARG A 23 -41.28 0.77 49.06
C ARG A 23 -40.98 -0.59 48.39
N LYS A 24 -41.96 -1.15 47.69
CA LYS A 24 -41.92 -2.38 46.89
C LYS A 24 -41.59 -2.10 45.41
N GLU A 25 -42.11 -1.02 44.82
CA GLU A 25 -41.88 -0.60 43.43
C GLU A 25 -40.49 0.03 43.25
N GLU A 26 -40.00 0.75 44.25
CA GLU A 26 -38.63 1.29 44.27
C GLU A 26 -37.58 0.18 44.29
N ARG A 27 -37.85 -0.93 45.01
CA ARG A 27 -36.98 -2.13 45.05
C ARG A 27 -36.99 -2.93 43.74
N LEU A 28 -38.09 -2.91 42.98
CA LEU A 28 -38.16 -3.53 41.66
C LEU A 28 -37.39 -2.69 40.62
N HIS A 29 -37.57 -1.36 40.63
CA HIS A 29 -36.84 -0.46 39.74
C HIS A 29 -35.32 -0.41 40.02
N GLN A 30 -34.90 -0.57 41.28
CA GLN A 30 -33.48 -0.70 41.62
C GLN A 30 -32.86 -1.98 41.04
N ARG A 31 -33.59 -3.11 41.07
CA ARG A 31 -33.12 -4.40 40.51
C ARG A 31 -32.96 -4.35 38.98
N ASP A 32 -33.84 -3.66 38.27
CA ASP A 32 -33.74 -3.52 36.82
C ASP A 32 -32.61 -2.55 36.41
N ARG A 33 -32.38 -1.47 37.18
CA ARG A 33 -31.22 -0.59 36.98
C ARG A 33 -29.89 -1.33 37.13
N GLU A 34 -29.78 -2.23 38.11
CA GLU A 34 -28.58 -3.05 38.27
C GLU A 34 -28.37 -4.02 37.10
N ARG A 35 -29.46 -4.62 36.59
CA ARG A 35 -29.41 -5.50 35.42
C ARG A 35 -29.00 -4.74 34.16
N HIS A 36 -29.59 -3.59 33.90
CA HIS A 36 -29.21 -2.74 32.77
C HIS A 36 -27.79 -2.23 32.90
N ARG A 37 -27.35 -1.82 34.10
CA ARG A 37 -25.97 -1.36 34.33
C ARG A 37 -24.94 -2.46 34.07
N LYS A 38 -25.22 -3.70 34.51
CA LYS A 38 -24.39 -4.87 34.19
C LYS A 38 -24.42 -5.16 32.69
N LEU A 39 -25.60 -5.12 32.05
CA LEU A 39 -25.74 -5.33 30.61
C LEU A 39 -24.92 -4.31 29.79
N TYR A 40 -25.02 -3.02 30.11
CA TYR A 40 -24.23 -1.97 29.46
C TYR A 40 -22.73 -2.11 29.71
N MET A 41 -22.31 -2.55 30.92
CA MET A 41 -20.91 -2.88 31.20
C MET A 41 -20.41 -4.03 30.34
N PHE A 42 -21.18 -5.13 30.22
CA PHE A 42 -20.81 -6.28 29.39
C PHE A 42 -20.80 -5.93 27.90
N VAL A 43 -21.77 -5.16 27.41
CA VAL A 43 -21.83 -4.70 26.01
C VAL A 43 -20.67 -3.74 25.71
N GLY A 44 -20.37 -2.80 26.62
CA GLY A 44 -19.22 -1.90 26.50
C GLY A 44 -17.88 -2.65 26.53
N ALA A 45 -17.74 -3.64 27.40
CA ALA A 45 -16.56 -4.50 27.45
C ALA A 45 -16.41 -5.36 26.19
N ALA A 46 -17.50 -5.90 25.66
CA ALA A 46 -17.50 -6.66 24.41
C ALA A 46 -17.13 -5.79 23.20
N LEU A 47 -17.68 -4.57 23.11
CA LEU A 47 -17.33 -3.60 22.07
C LEU A 47 -15.86 -3.14 22.19
N GLY A 48 -15.39 -2.89 23.41
CA GLY A 48 -13.99 -2.53 23.68
C GLY A 48 -13.03 -3.65 23.31
N ALA A 49 -13.36 -4.91 23.66
CA ALA A 49 -12.57 -6.07 23.29
C ALA A 49 -12.56 -6.28 21.76
N ALA A 50 -13.72 -6.14 21.10
CA ALA A 50 -13.81 -6.24 19.64
C ALA A 50 -12.93 -5.19 18.94
N LEU A 51 -12.97 -3.93 19.39
CA LEU A 51 -12.09 -2.87 18.88
C LEU A 51 -10.61 -3.17 19.12
N LEU A 52 -10.27 -3.74 20.28
CA LEU A 52 -8.91 -4.12 20.62
C LEU A 52 -8.39 -5.25 19.72
N PHE A 53 -9.22 -6.27 19.43
CA PHE A 53 -8.87 -7.32 18.48
C PHE A 53 -8.67 -6.79 17.05
N VAL A 54 -9.48 -5.83 16.61
CA VAL A 54 -9.30 -5.16 15.31
C VAL A 54 -7.97 -4.40 15.27
N LEU A 55 -7.66 -3.62 16.31
CA LEU A 55 -6.39 -2.89 16.42
C LEU A 55 -5.18 -3.83 16.42
N ILE A 56 -5.24 -4.93 17.18
CA ILE A 56 -4.19 -5.96 17.20
C ILE A 56 -4.05 -6.59 15.82
N GLY A 57 -5.14 -6.91 15.14
CA GLY A 57 -5.12 -7.46 13.78
C GLY A 57 -4.46 -6.50 12.78
N VAL A 58 -4.76 -5.20 12.86
CA VAL A 58 -4.12 -4.17 12.04
C VAL A 58 -2.62 -4.08 12.34
N ILE A 59 -2.23 -4.01 13.62
CA ILE A 59 -0.80 -3.96 13.99
C ILE A 59 -0.06 -5.22 13.53
N TYR A 60 -0.65 -6.40 13.72
CA TYR A 60 -0.04 -7.66 13.32
C TYR A 60 0.13 -7.75 11.79
N GLN A 61 -0.87 -7.28 11.04
CA GLN A 61 -0.84 -7.27 9.57
C GLN A 61 0.12 -6.22 9.00
N PHE A 62 0.30 -5.07 9.66
CA PHE A 62 1.15 -3.98 9.18
C PHE A 62 2.56 -3.93 9.77
N MET A 63 2.84 -4.53 10.93
CA MET A 63 4.19 -4.60 11.52
C MET A 63 4.83 -5.97 11.42
N ILE A 64 4.09 -7.05 11.70
CA ILE A 64 4.70 -8.39 11.91
C ILE A 64 4.75 -9.20 10.61
N LEU A 65 3.69 -9.17 9.81
CA LEU A 65 3.66 -9.81 8.48
C LEU A 65 4.71 -9.25 7.50
N PRO A 66 4.91 -7.93 7.35
CA PRO A 66 5.90 -7.38 6.41
C PRO A 66 7.36 -7.58 6.82
N SER A 67 7.63 -7.88 8.10
CA SER A 67 8.98 -8.20 8.59
C SER A 67 9.32 -9.69 8.49
N GLN A 68 8.42 -10.54 7.99
CA GLN A 68 8.74 -11.94 7.77
C GLN A 68 9.80 -12.08 6.68
N GLN A 69 10.81 -12.89 6.96
CA GLN A 69 11.98 -13.08 6.12
C GLN A 69 11.59 -14.00 4.97
N VAL A 70 11.75 -13.54 3.73
CA VAL A 70 11.40 -14.33 2.53
C VAL A 70 12.58 -15.16 2.04
N ALA A 71 13.80 -14.60 2.14
CA ALA A 71 15.05 -15.30 1.89
C ALA A 71 16.22 -14.64 2.63
N LYS A 72 17.28 -15.42 2.89
CA LYS A 72 18.53 -14.95 3.50
C LYS A 72 19.71 -15.39 2.64
N VAL A 73 20.64 -14.47 2.40
CA VAL A 73 21.84 -14.69 1.59
C VAL A 73 23.03 -14.26 2.42
N GLY A 74 23.78 -15.19 3.03
CA GLY A 74 24.80 -14.83 4.02
C GLY A 74 24.17 -14.03 5.17
N ASP A 75 24.61 -12.78 5.40
CA ASP A 75 24.09 -11.92 6.48
C ASP A 75 22.99 -10.93 6.09
N VAL A 76 22.60 -10.87 4.80
CA VAL A 76 21.56 -9.95 4.31
C VAL A 76 20.25 -10.69 4.16
N THR A 77 19.20 -10.12 4.75
CA THR A 77 17.84 -10.68 4.76
C THR A 77 16.93 -9.87 3.85
N ILE A 78 16.23 -10.56 2.95
CA ILE A 78 15.18 -9.95 2.12
C ILE A 78 13.88 -9.96 2.93
N ALA A 79 13.43 -8.77 3.33
CA ALA A 79 12.16 -8.58 4.03
C ALA A 79 10.97 -8.71 3.07
N ALA A 80 9.85 -9.26 3.54
CA ALA A 80 8.64 -9.46 2.73
C ALA A 80 8.12 -8.17 2.10
N ASN A 81 8.22 -7.04 2.79
CA ASN A 81 7.80 -5.75 2.22
C ASN A 81 8.61 -5.34 0.97
N GLN A 82 9.92 -5.56 0.96
CA GLN A 82 10.80 -5.28 -0.18
C GLN A 82 10.48 -6.21 -1.33
N PHE A 83 10.28 -7.49 -1.01
CA PHE A 83 9.87 -8.49 -1.99
C PHE A 83 8.55 -8.10 -2.68
N TRP A 84 7.49 -7.79 -1.94
CA TRP A 84 6.21 -7.40 -2.54
C TRP A 84 6.28 -6.12 -3.38
N LYS A 85 7.12 -5.14 -2.97
CA LYS A 85 7.37 -3.95 -3.77
C LYS A 85 8.05 -4.30 -5.09
N ARG A 86 9.08 -5.15 -5.07
CA ARG A 86 9.79 -5.58 -6.26
C ARG A 86 8.90 -6.42 -7.17
N VAL A 87 8.12 -7.35 -6.64
CA VAL A 87 7.15 -8.14 -7.41
C VAL A 87 6.17 -7.24 -8.15
N LYS A 88 5.66 -6.19 -7.49
CA LYS A 88 4.75 -5.22 -8.13
C LYS A 88 5.45 -4.43 -9.25
N LEU A 89 6.71 -4.05 -9.05
CA LEU A 89 7.50 -3.37 -10.08
C LEU A 89 7.71 -4.30 -11.29
N ASP A 90 8.20 -5.51 -11.05
CA ASP A 90 8.47 -6.51 -12.10
C ASP A 90 7.18 -6.85 -12.86
N GLN A 91 6.05 -6.98 -12.16
CA GLN A 91 4.75 -7.19 -12.78
C GLN A 91 4.37 -6.03 -13.72
N ASN A 92 4.58 -4.78 -13.31
CA ASN A 92 4.28 -3.62 -14.13
C ASN A 92 5.21 -3.55 -15.35
N GLN A 93 6.49 -3.86 -15.18
CA GLN A 93 7.45 -3.94 -16.29
C GLN A 93 7.02 -5.00 -17.32
N LEU A 94 6.72 -6.23 -16.88
CA LEU A 94 6.23 -7.30 -17.75
C LEU A 94 4.94 -6.93 -18.49
N ARG A 95 4.01 -6.20 -17.84
CA ARG A 95 2.80 -5.69 -18.50
C ARG A 95 3.13 -4.65 -19.57
N ASN A 96 4.04 -3.73 -19.29
CA ASN A 96 4.50 -2.75 -20.27
C ASN A 96 5.18 -3.43 -21.46
N ASP A 97 6.02 -4.44 -21.19
CA ASP A 97 6.66 -5.24 -22.23
C ASP A 97 5.63 -5.99 -23.08
N LEU A 98 4.61 -6.59 -22.45
CA LEU A 98 3.52 -7.25 -23.17
C LEU A 98 2.84 -6.29 -24.15
N VAL A 99 2.49 -5.09 -23.69
CA VAL A 99 1.86 -4.07 -24.55
C VAL A 99 2.80 -3.65 -25.69
N ARG A 100 4.08 -3.43 -25.38
CA ARG A 100 5.11 -3.09 -26.38
C ARG A 100 5.23 -4.17 -27.46
N TYR A 101 5.31 -5.44 -27.07
CA TYR A 101 5.40 -6.55 -28.02
C TYR A 101 4.14 -6.74 -28.85
N GLN A 102 2.95 -6.53 -28.26
CA GLN A 102 1.69 -6.56 -29.00
C GLN A 102 1.61 -5.43 -30.05
N GLN A 103 2.06 -4.22 -29.71
CA GLN A 103 2.13 -3.10 -30.65
C GLN A 103 3.13 -3.38 -31.79
N LEU A 104 4.29 -3.94 -31.47
CA LEU A 104 5.26 -4.37 -32.48
C LEU A 104 4.66 -5.45 -33.38
N GLU A 105 4.01 -6.48 -32.85
CA GLU A 105 3.37 -7.53 -33.64
C GLU A 105 2.33 -6.95 -34.64
N GLN A 106 1.54 -5.96 -34.21
CA GLN A 106 0.60 -5.25 -35.08
C GLN A 106 1.31 -4.44 -36.17
N GLN A 107 2.41 -3.76 -35.85
CA GLN A 107 3.21 -3.00 -36.81
C GLN A 107 3.83 -3.89 -37.90
N PHE A 108 4.22 -5.12 -37.56
CA PHE A 108 4.75 -6.10 -38.51
C PHE A 108 3.66 -6.96 -39.19
N GLY A 109 2.40 -6.55 -39.10
CA GLY A 109 1.29 -7.21 -39.81
C GLY A 109 0.89 -8.58 -39.27
N GLY A 110 1.18 -8.87 -37.99
CA GLY A 110 0.73 -10.11 -37.35
C GLY A 110 1.44 -11.38 -37.84
N GLN A 111 2.66 -11.25 -38.37
CA GLN A 111 3.46 -12.39 -38.87
C GLN A 111 3.95 -13.35 -37.77
N GLY A 112 3.61 -13.09 -36.51
CA GLY A 112 3.89 -13.97 -35.37
C GLY A 112 5.33 -13.93 -34.84
N PHE A 113 6.12 -12.92 -35.21
CA PHE A 113 7.51 -12.78 -34.76
C PHE A 113 7.67 -12.69 -33.24
N PHE A 114 6.68 -12.10 -32.56
CA PHE A 114 6.72 -11.84 -31.12
C PHE A 114 5.80 -12.76 -30.31
N THR A 115 5.10 -13.70 -30.97
CA THR A 115 4.09 -14.53 -30.31
C THR A 115 4.70 -15.40 -29.20
N SER A 116 5.95 -15.86 -29.36
CA SER A 116 6.66 -16.64 -28.34
C SER A 116 6.96 -15.82 -27.08
N GLN A 117 7.42 -14.57 -27.25
CA GLN A 117 7.74 -13.65 -26.16
C GLN A 117 6.46 -13.23 -25.44
N ILE A 118 5.41 -12.90 -26.19
CA ILE A 118 4.07 -12.58 -25.65
C ILE A 118 3.56 -13.75 -24.79
N SER A 119 3.66 -14.98 -25.29
CA SER A 119 3.20 -16.17 -24.58
C SER A 119 4.00 -16.43 -23.30
N GLN A 120 5.33 -16.22 -23.34
CA GLN A 120 6.18 -16.36 -22.16
C GLN A 120 5.87 -15.33 -21.07
N ILE A 121 5.66 -14.06 -21.47
CA ILE A 121 5.29 -12.98 -20.54
C ILE A 121 3.91 -13.28 -19.94
N GLN A 122 2.94 -13.70 -20.75
CA GLN A 122 1.61 -14.08 -20.26
C GLN A 122 1.66 -15.27 -19.28
N SER A 123 2.46 -16.30 -19.59
CA SER A 123 2.66 -17.45 -18.70
C SER A 123 3.23 -17.01 -17.35
N THR A 124 4.24 -16.14 -17.36
CA THR A 124 4.84 -15.58 -16.14
C THR A 124 3.83 -14.74 -15.35
N LEU A 125 3.08 -13.86 -16.02
CA LEU A 125 2.04 -13.03 -15.39
C LEU A 125 0.85 -13.85 -14.86
N SER A 126 0.56 -15.00 -15.45
CA SER A 126 -0.52 -15.91 -15.04
C SER A 126 -0.19 -16.73 -13.79
N SER A 127 1.11 -16.86 -13.46
CA SER A 127 1.59 -17.63 -12.32
C SER A 127 2.27 -16.72 -11.29
N PRO A 128 1.57 -16.37 -10.19
CA PRO A 128 2.15 -15.58 -9.11
C PRO A 128 3.39 -16.23 -8.50
N PHE A 129 3.46 -17.56 -8.49
CA PHE A 129 4.60 -18.31 -7.97
C PHE A 129 5.84 -18.14 -8.85
N LEU A 130 5.70 -18.27 -10.19
CA LEU A 130 6.83 -18.10 -11.11
C LEU A 130 7.37 -16.67 -11.06
N LEU A 131 6.48 -15.68 -11.07
CA LEU A 131 6.87 -14.28 -10.94
C LEU A 131 7.60 -14.03 -9.61
N GLY A 132 7.04 -14.51 -8.49
CA GLY A 132 7.67 -14.37 -7.18
C GLY A 132 9.04 -15.02 -7.11
N GLN A 133 9.22 -16.22 -7.70
CA GLN A 133 10.51 -16.89 -7.74
C GLN A 133 11.55 -16.11 -8.58
N GLN A 134 11.16 -15.60 -9.75
CA GLN A 134 12.04 -14.79 -10.60
C GLN A 134 12.47 -13.49 -9.89
N THR A 135 11.52 -12.79 -9.28
CA THR A 135 11.80 -11.59 -8.48
C THR A 135 12.78 -11.91 -7.34
N LEU A 136 12.54 -13.00 -6.61
CA LEU A 136 13.40 -13.40 -5.49
C LEU A 136 14.83 -13.69 -5.96
N ASN A 137 14.97 -14.41 -7.07
CA ASN A 137 16.28 -14.71 -7.66
C ASN A 137 16.99 -13.44 -8.13
N SER A 138 16.30 -12.51 -8.79
CA SER A 138 16.89 -11.22 -9.18
C SER A 138 17.36 -10.42 -7.96
N MET A 139 16.57 -10.36 -6.89
CA MET A 139 16.99 -9.67 -5.66
C MET A 139 18.20 -10.34 -5.00
N LEU A 140 18.28 -11.67 -5.07
CA LEU A 140 19.43 -12.44 -4.59
C LEU A 140 20.69 -12.14 -5.44
N ASP A 141 20.56 -12.13 -6.76
CA ASP A 141 21.66 -11.82 -7.68
C ASP A 141 22.17 -10.39 -7.47
N ASP A 142 21.26 -9.42 -7.32
CA ASP A 142 21.58 -8.02 -7.02
C ASP A 142 22.44 -7.91 -5.74
N LEU A 143 22.09 -8.65 -4.68
CA LEU A 143 22.85 -8.68 -3.42
C LEU A 143 24.24 -9.32 -3.58
N ILE A 144 24.37 -10.33 -4.44
CA ILE A 144 25.68 -10.96 -4.71
C ILE A 144 26.57 -9.97 -5.47
N VAL A 145 26.02 -9.28 -6.47
CA VAL A 145 26.73 -8.26 -7.24
C VAL A 145 27.17 -7.11 -6.35
N GLU A 146 26.30 -6.61 -5.48
CA GLU A 146 26.63 -5.51 -4.54
C GLU A 146 27.81 -5.87 -3.62
N ARG A 147 27.84 -7.10 -3.11
CA ARG A 147 28.95 -7.59 -2.28
C ARG A 147 30.26 -7.68 -3.02
N GLU A 148 30.23 -8.23 -4.23
CA GLU A 148 31.43 -8.36 -5.05
C GLU A 148 31.94 -6.99 -5.51
N ALA A 149 31.03 -6.06 -5.82
CA ALA A 149 31.37 -4.68 -6.12
C ALA A 149 32.08 -3.99 -4.94
N ALA A 150 31.54 -4.13 -3.72
CA ALA A 150 32.16 -3.61 -2.50
C ALA A 150 33.55 -4.25 -2.26
N ALA A 151 33.69 -5.56 -2.44
CA ALA A 151 34.97 -6.26 -2.32
C ALA A 151 36.02 -5.76 -3.33
N ARG A 152 35.57 -5.30 -4.51
CA ARG A 152 36.40 -4.74 -5.57
C ARG A 152 36.59 -3.23 -5.47
N ASN A 153 36.07 -2.57 -4.44
CA ASN A 153 36.07 -1.12 -4.28
C ASN A 153 35.43 -0.38 -5.47
N ILE A 154 34.41 -0.99 -6.09
CA ILE A 154 33.60 -0.32 -7.12
C ILE A 154 32.58 0.54 -6.39
N THR A 155 32.72 1.85 -6.50
CA THR A 155 31.78 2.83 -5.94
C THR A 155 31.10 3.59 -7.06
N VAL A 156 29.83 3.92 -6.87
CA VAL A 156 29.05 4.74 -7.81
C VAL A 156 28.72 6.06 -7.13
N SER A 157 28.99 7.17 -7.80
CA SER A 157 28.64 8.51 -7.32
C SER A 157 27.22 8.90 -7.69
N ASP A 158 26.62 9.85 -6.94
CA ASP A 158 25.27 10.34 -7.22
C ASP A 158 25.20 11.03 -8.59
N GLU A 159 26.29 11.69 -9.00
CA GLU A 159 26.40 12.34 -10.30
C GLU A 159 26.36 11.34 -11.45
N GLU A 160 27.03 10.18 -11.32
CA GLU A 160 26.99 9.11 -12.32
C GLU A 160 25.57 8.53 -12.46
N VAL A 161 24.86 8.36 -11.33
CA VAL A 161 23.47 7.87 -11.34
C VAL A 161 22.56 8.87 -12.03
N GLU A 162 22.67 10.16 -11.71
CA GLU A 162 21.85 11.21 -12.31
C GLU A 162 22.12 11.36 -13.81
N GLN A 163 23.39 11.29 -14.22
CA GLN A 163 23.77 11.32 -15.63
C GLN A 163 23.18 10.13 -16.38
N GLU A 164 23.26 8.93 -15.82
CA GLU A 164 22.75 7.73 -16.48
C GLU A 164 21.21 7.69 -16.50
N LEU A 165 20.56 8.21 -15.46
CA LEU A 165 19.11 8.39 -15.46
C LEU A 165 18.66 9.34 -16.57
N ARG A 166 19.36 10.48 -16.75
CA ARG A 166 19.08 11.41 -17.86
C ARG A 166 19.27 10.75 -19.20
N ASN A 167 20.33 9.95 -19.36
CA ASN A 167 20.57 9.20 -20.59
C ASN A 167 19.44 8.21 -20.88
N GLN A 168 18.99 7.45 -19.87
CA GLN A 168 17.90 6.49 -20.02
C GLN A 168 16.58 7.17 -20.41
N ILE A 169 16.25 8.30 -19.77
CA ILE A 169 15.06 9.07 -20.11
C ILE A 169 15.15 9.62 -21.53
N ALA A 170 16.27 10.26 -21.89
CA ALA A 170 16.48 10.81 -23.22
C ALA A 170 16.35 9.73 -24.30
N ASN A 171 17.02 8.58 -24.12
CA ASN A 171 16.94 7.44 -25.01
C ASN A 171 15.50 6.89 -25.13
N GLY A 172 14.74 6.87 -24.03
CA GLY A 172 13.34 6.46 -24.03
C GLY A 172 12.42 7.35 -24.87
N PHE A 173 12.79 8.63 -25.05
CA PHE A 173 12.08 9.57 -25.92
C PHE A 173 12.72 9.71 -27.32
N GLY A 174 13.79 8.96 -27.62
CA GLY A 174 14.55 9.12 -28.86
C GLY A 174 15.31 10.45 -28.94
N LEU A 175 15.63 11.04 -27.79
CA LEU A 175 16.38 12.28 -27.64
C LEU A 175 17.82 11.99 -27.20
N VAL A 176 18.73 12.93 -27.43
CA VAL A 176 20.10 12.90 -26.91
C VAL A 176 20.24 13.90 -25.78
N THR A 177 21.06 13.58 -24.78
CA THR A 177 21.37 14.53 -23.70
C THR A 177 22.33 15.62 -24.18
N GLU A 178 22.34 16.80 -23.53
CA GLU A 178 23.29 17.88 -23.88
C GLU A 178 24.76 17.42 -23.89
N PRO A 179 25.23 16.59 -22.92
CA PRO A 179 26.58 16.03 -22.97
C PRO A 179 26.81 15.13 -24.21
N GLN A 180 25.83 14.30 -24.59
CA GLN A 180 25.93 13.42 -25.77
C GLN A 180 25.95 14.20 -27.08
N ALA A 181 25.11 15.23 -27.20
CA ALA A 181 25.09 16.12 -28.36
C ALA A 181 26.44 16.83 -28.52
N THR A 182 27.01 17.34 -27.42
CA THR A 182 28.31 18.01 -27.41
C THR A 182 29.44 17.04 -27.79
N ALA A 183 29.45 15.82 -27.24
CA ALA A 183 30.43 14.80 -27.58
C ALA A 183 30.34 14.38 -29.06
N THR A 184 29.14 14.32 -29.63
CA THR A 184 28.93 13.98 -31.05
C THR A 184 29.47 15.07 -31.97
N VAL A 185 29.26 16.35 -31.63
CA VAL A 185 29.81 17.50 -32.37
C VAL A 185 31.34 17.52 -32.28
N GLN A 186 31.90 17.28 -31.09
CA GLN A 186 33.34 17.23 -30.87
C GLN A 186 34.00 16.09 -31.67
N ALA A 187 33.42 14.88 -31.63
CA ALA A 187 33.89 13.74 -32.41
C ALA A 187 33.83 14.00 -33.93
N GLY A 188 32.83 14.76 -34.40
CA GLY A 188 32.75 15.20 -35.79
C GLY A 188 33.84 16.21 -36.17
N ALA A 189 34.19 17.12 -35.26
CA ALA A 189 35.26 18.10 -35.47
C ALA A 189 36.66 17.45 -35.44
N ASP A 190 36.88 16.43 -34.61
CA ASP A 190 38.14 15.70 -34.51
C ASP A 190 38.38 14.75 -35.71
N ALA A 191 37.32 14.41 -36.46
CA ALA A 191 37.37 13.52 -37.61
C ALA A 191 37.64 14.22 -38.97
N THR A 192 37.71 15.56 -38.99
CA THR A 192 37.99 16.40 -40.17
C THR A 192 39.35 17.08 -40.08
#